data_AF-A0A1B8FQB9-F1
#
_entry.id   AF-A0A1B8FQB9-F1
#
_cell.length_a   1.000
_cell.length_b   1.000
_cell.length_c   1.000
_cell.angle_alpha   90.00
_cell.angle_beta   90.00
_cell.angle_gamma   90.00
#
_symmetry.space_group_name_H-M   'P 1'
#
loop_
_entity.id
_entity.type
_entity.pdbx_description
1 polymer ?
#
loop_
_entity_poly.entity_id
_entity_poly.type
_entity_poly.pdbx_seq_one_letter_code
_entity_poly.pdbx_strand_id
1 'polypeptide(L)'
;MFEPRIRKLVEIVDLDECFLWKLAFLPELGTWISPRDRVAVLGDAAPHATGTATNVEDGRALANCLARAKSLEDIPRALAAYQEVRKARAEQIQETALSIGVYKALEDGTEQRERDLKIAERMDPKNPKHIT
;
A
#
# COMPACT_ATOMS: atom_id res chain seq x y z
N MET A 1 22.39 -16.01 8.89
CA MET A 1 21.89 -17.22 8.18
C MET A 1 20.43 -17.43 8.55
N PHE A 2 19.55 -17.72 7.59
CA PHE A 2 18.10 -17.89 7.86
C PHE A 2 17.80 -19.09 8.77
N GLU A 3 16.73 -18.97 9.54
CA GLU A 3 16.27 -19.97 10.52
C GLU A 3 15.90 -21.31 9.83
N PRO A 4 16.21 -22.48 10.43
CA PRO A 4 16.07 -23.79 9.76
C PRO A 4 14.66 -24.13 9.25
N ARG A 5 13.59 -23.71 9.95
CA ARG A 5 12.20 -23.94 9.53
C ARG A 5 11.86 -23.10 8.30
N ILE A 6 12.38 -21.89 8.17
CA ILE A 6 12.21 -21.08 6.95
C ILE A 6 12.84 -21.80 5.75
N ARG A 7 14.05 -22.37 5.93
CA ARG A 7 14.71 -23.15 4.87
C ARG A 7 13.90 -24.37 4.46
N LYS A 8 13.39 -25.13 5.44
CA LYS A 8 12.52 -26.29 5.18
C LYS A 8 11.23 -25.91 4.44
N LEU A 9 10.67 -24.73 4.70
CA LEU A 9 9.52 -24.21 3.96
C LEU A 9 9.86 -23.82 2.52
N VAL A 10 11.08 -23.39 2.24
CA VAL A 10 11.52 -23.12 0.86
C VAL A 10 11.73 -24.43 0.09
N GLU A 11 12.22 -25.48 0.76
CA GLU A 11 12.45 -26.80 0.14
C GLU A 11 11.18 -27.52 -0.33
N ILE A 12 9.99 -27.14 0.15
CA ILE A 12 8.71 -27.71 -0.31
C ILE A 12 8.12 -27.00 -1.52
N VAL A 13 8.71 -25.88 -1.96
CA VAL A 13 8.21 -25.09 -3.10
C VAL A 13 8.81 -25.64 -4.39
N ASP A 14 7.96 -25.89 -5.38
CA ASP A 14 8.42 -26.16 -6.74
C ASP A 14 8.94 -24.87 -7.38
N LEU A 15 10.23 -24.84 -7.71
CA LEU A 15 10.88 -23.67 -8.29
C LEU A 15 10.47 -23.43 -9.74
N ASP A 16 10.02 -24.47 -10.46
CA ASP A 16 9.57 -24.34 -11.84
C ASP A 16 8.18 -23.68 -11.93
N GLU A 17 7.43 -23.66 -10.82
CA GLU A 17 6.16 -22.93 -10.69
C GLU A 17 6.31 -21.53 -10.06
N CYS A 18 7.53 -21.14 -9.70
CA CYS A 18 7.79 -19.85 -9.07
C CYS A 18 7.89 -18.71 -10.08
N PHE A 19 7.10 -17.66 -9.86
CA PHE A 19 7.27 -16.38 -10.56
C PHE A 19 8.02 -15.38 -9.68
N LEU A 20 9.09 -14.80 -10.21
CA LEU A 20 9.78 -13.69 -9.56
C LEU A 20 9.07 -12.37 -9.85
N TRP A 21 8.32 -11.86 -8.87
CA TRP A 21 7.64 -10.57 -8.97
C TRP A 21 8.54 -9.45 -8.46
N LYS A 22 9.02 -8.61 -9.38
CA LYS A 22 9.81 -7.42 -9.01
C LYS A 22 8.91 -6.42 -8.30
N LEU A 23 9.29 -6.03 -7.09
CA LEU A 23 8.68 -4.89 -6.40
C LEU A 23 9.17 -3.60 -7.08
N ALA A 24 8.25 -2.92 -7.77
CA ALA A 24 8.54 -1.69 -8.51
C ALA A 24 7.84 -0.50 -7.85
N PHE A 25 8.54 0.63 -7.81
CA PHE A 25 8.01 1.90 -7.30
C PHE A 25 7.92 2.87 -8.46
N LEU A 26 6.75 3.50 -8.59
CA LEU A 26 6.51 4.52 -9.60
C LEU A 26 6.65 5.91 -8.97
N PRO A 27 7.13 6.90 -9.72
CA PRO A 27 7.18 8.28 -9.24
C PRO A 27 5.77 8.80 -8.96
N GLU A 28 5.67 9.78 -8.06
CA GLU A 28 4.42 10.47 -7.77
C GLU A 28 3.84 11.13 -9.02
N LEU A 29 2.54 10.98 -9.23
CA LEU A 29 1.84 11.75 -10.26
C LEU A 29 1.45 13.11 -9.71
N GLY A 30 1.68 14.17 -10.48
CA GLY A 30 1.17 15.50 -10.15
C GLY A 30 -0.35 15.53 -10.05
N THR A 31 -1.04 14.80 -10.93
CA THR A 31 -2.50 14.68 -10.99
C THR A 31 -2.91 13.26 -11.40
N TRP A 32 -4.01 12.78 -10.84
CA TRP A 32 -4.73 11.57 -11.24
C TRP A 32 -5.79 11.86 -12.30
N ILE A 33 -6.09 13.14 -12.57
CA ILE A 33 -7.10 13.57 -13.52
C ILE A 33 -6.44 13.99 -14.84
N SER A 34 -7.02 13.53 -15.97
CA SER A 34 -6.58 13.89 -17.32
C SER A 34 -6.75 15.38 -17.62
N PRO A 35 -6.01 15.97 -18.57
CA PRO A 35 -6.11 17.40 -18.90
C PRO A 35 -7.48 17.92 -19.38
N ARG A 36 -8.41 17.02 -19.75
CA ARG A 36 -9.79 17.36 -20.17
C ARG A 36 -10.83 17.00 -19.11
N ASP A 37 -10.41 16.65 -17.90
CA ASP A 37 -11.27 16.36 -16.74
C ASP A 37 -12.35 15.30 -16.98
N ARG A 38 -12.05 14.31 -17.83
CA ARG A 38 -13.01 13.23 -18.20
C ARG A 38 -12.51 11.84 -17.85
N VAL A 39 -11.25 11.71 -17.45
CA VAL A 39 -10.62 10.45 -17.06
C VAL A 39 -9.88 10.65 -15.75
N ALA A 40 -10.05 9.68 -14.85
CA ALA A 40 -9.32 9.58 -13.59
C ALA A 40 -8.61 8.23 -13.53
N VAL A 41 -7.38 8.20 -13.01
CA VAL A 41 -6.70 6.95 -12.67
C VAL A 41 -7.07 6.51 -11.24
N LEU A 42 -7.09 5.21 -11.03
CA LEU A 42 -7.39 4.56 -9.76
C LEU A 42 -6.61 3.25 -9.61
N GLY A 43 -6.47 2.78 -8.37
CA GLY A 43 -5.73 1.56 -8.05
C GLY A 43 -4.32 1.56 -8.65
N ASP A 44 -3.83 0.41 -9.08
CA ASP A 44 -2.46 0.25 -9.57
C ASP A 44 -2.08 1.15 -10.78
N ALA A 45 -3.07 1.74 -11.48
CA ALA A 45 -2.81 2.74 -12.52
C ALA A 45 -2.46 4.13 -11.95
N ALA A 46 -2.88 4.41 -10.72
CA ALA A 46 -2.45 5.55 -9.93
C ALA A 46 -1.25 5.12 -9.05
N PRO A 47 -0.05 5.65 -9.26
CA PRO A 47 1.07 5.44 -8.35
C PRO A 47 0.62 5.69 -6.92
N HIS A 48 0.99 4.83 -5.98
CA HIS A 48 0.64 4.92 -4.56
C HIS A 48 -0.68 4.31 -4.12
N ALA A 49 -1.58 3.95 -5.03
CA ALA A 49 -2.73 3.12 -4.68
C ALA A 49 -2.39 1.63 -4.81
N THR A 50 -1.43 1.16 -4.01
CA THR A 50 -1.01 -0.25 -4.02
C THR A 50 -1.80 -1.06 -3.00
N GLY A 51 -2.33 -2.19 -3.44
CA GLY A 51 -3.05 -3.15 -2.60
C GLY A 51 -4.56 -3.14 -2.77
N THR A 52 -5.15 -4.34 -2.69
CA THR A 52 -6.58 -4.59 -2.94
C THR A 52 -7.51 -3.67 -2.13
N ALA A 53 -7.15 -3.38 -0.87
CA ALA A 53 -7.95 -2.49 -0.01
C ALA A 53 -8.00 -1.05 -0.57
N THR A 54 -6.86 -0.52 -1.00
CA THR A 54 -6.75 0.83 -1.55
C THR A 54 -7.56 0.95 -2.85
N ASN A 55 -7.53 -0.07 -3.70
CA ASN A 55 -8.29 -0.12 -4.96
C ASN A 55 -9.81 -0.12 -4.70
N VAL A 56 -10.27 -0.83 -3.66
CA VAL A 56 -11.67 -0.83 -3.24
C VAL A 56 -12.09 0.54 -2.71
N GLU A 57 -11.23 1.18 -1.92
CA GLU A 57 -11.48 2.54 -1.42
C GLU A 57 -11.57 3.56 -2.56
N ASP A 58 -10.70 3.47 -3.56
CA ASP A 58 -10.72 4.35 -4.74
C ASP A 58 -12.04 4.21 -5.50
N GLY A 59 -12.44 2.97 -5.81
CA GLY A 59 -13.70 2.70 -6.50
C GLY A 59 -14.91 3.24 -5.74
N ARG A 60 -14.95 3.02 -4.42
CA ARG A 60 -16.03 3.53 -3.57
C ARG A 60 -16.04 5.05 -3.49
N ALA A 61 -14.88 5.69 -3.36
CA ALA A 61 -14.79 7.14 -3.29
C ALA A 61 -15.22 7.80 -4.60
N LEU A 62 -14.71 7.30 -5.73
CA LEU A 62 -15.10 7.78 -7.05
C LEU A 62 -16.61 7.65 -7.28
N ALA A 63 -17.19 6.48 -6.96
CA ALA A 63 -18.62 6.26 -7.08
C ALA A 63 -19.44 7.25 -6.23
N ASN A 64 -19.02 7.53 -4.99
CA ASN A 64 -19.70 8.50 -4.12
C ASN A 64 -19.59 9.95 -4.62
N CYS A 65 -18.46 10.33 -5.20
CA CYS A 65 -18.29 11.64 -5.81
C CYS A 65 -19.20 11.79 -7.04
N LEU A 66 -19.22 10.78 -7.93
CA LEU A 66 -20.03 10.77 -9.14
C LEU A 66 -21.53 10.72 -8.84
N ALA A 67 -21.96 10.00 -7.80
CA ALA A 67 -23.37 9.93 -7.40
C ALA A 67 -23.98 11.29 -6.99
N ARG A 68 -23.13 12.30 -6.75
CA ARG A 68 -23.55 13.67 -6.42
C ARG A 68 -23.66 14.59 -7.64
N ALA A 69 -23.15 14.16 -8.80
CA ALA A 69 -23.29 14.89 -10.06
C ALA A 69 -24.75 14.87 -10.53
N LYS A 70 -25.27 16.02 -10.96
CA LYS A 70 -26.62 16.16 -11.50
C LYS A 70 -26.63 16.25 -13.02
N SER A 71 -25.50 16.61 -13.62
CA SER A 71 -25.31 16.64 -15.07
C SER A 71 -23.86 16.30 -15.47
N LEU A 72 -23.60 16.22 -16.78
CA LEU A 72 -22.27 15.93 -17.31
C LEU A 72 -21.25 17.04 -17.00
N GLU A 73 -21.73 18.26 -16.82
CA GLU A 73 -20.94 19.44 -16.46
C GLU A 73 -20.38 19.36 -15.03
N ASP A 74 -20.98 18.54 -14.16
CA ASP A 74 -20.51 18.31 -12.79
C ASP A 74 -19.36 17.30 -12.71
N ILE A 75 -19.10 16.53 -13.77
CA ILE A 75 -18.10 15.45 -13.77
C ILE A 75 -16.69 15.95 -13.43
N PRO A 76 -16.17 17.04 -14.03
CA PRO A 76 -14.86 17.58 -13.66
C PRO A 76 -14.72 17.84 -12.16
N ARG A 77 -15.76 18.42 -11.55
CA ARG A 77 -15.79 18.70 -10.12
C ARG A 77 -15.83 17.43 -9.28
N ALA A 78 -16.60 16.42 -9.70
CA ALA A 78 -16.65 15.14 -9.02
C ALA A 78 -15.30 14.40 -9.07
N LEU A 79 -14.61 14.42 -10.20
CA LEU A 79 -13.28 13.83 -10.36
C LEU A 79 -12.22 14.56 -9.52
N ALA A 80 -12.26 15.90 -9.48
CA ALA A 80 -11.38 16.69 -8.63
C ALA A 80 -11.57 16.34 -7.14
N ALA A 81 -12.82 16.22 -6.68
CA ALA A 81 -13.12 15.82 -5.31
C ALA A 81 -12.64 14.40 -4.99
N TYR A 82 -12.76 13.46 -5.94
CA TYR A 82 -12.21 12.11 -5.80
C TYR A 82 -10.70 12.15 -5.58
N GLN A 83 -9.96 12.87 -6.45
CA GLN A 83 -8.51 13.01 -6.32
C GLN A 83 -8.12 13.63 -4.97
N GLU A 84 -8.77 14.72 -4.57
CA GLU A 84 -8.46 15.43 -3.33
C GLU A 84 -8.57 14.52 -2.11
N VAL A 85 -9.60 13.67 -2.06
CA VAL A 85 -9.83 12.75 -0.94
C VAL A 85 -8.88 11.54 -0.99
N ARG A 86 -8.53 11.05 -2.18
CA ARG A 86 -7.85 9.76 -2.34
C ARG A 86 -6.35 9.83 -2.48
N LYS A 87 -5.83 10.85 -3.16
CA LYS A 87 -4.41 10.95 -3.48
C LYS A 87 -3.52 10.93 -2.23
N ALA A 88 -3.77 11.85 -1.29
CA ALA A 88 -2.99 11.95 -0.06
C ALA A 88 -3.07 10.68 0.80
N ARG A 89 -4.23 10.01 0.84
CA ARG A 89 -4.39 8.76 1.58
C ARG A 89 -3.60 7.61 0.95
N ALA A 90 -3.66 7.47 -0.37
CA ALA A 90 -2.91 6.44 -1.08
C ALA A 90 -1.38 6.66 -0.92
N GLU A 91 -0.92 7.90 -1.08
CA GLU A 91 0.49 8.29 -0.87
C GLU A 91 0.98 7.94 0.54
N GLN A 92 0.21 8.29 1.57
CA GLN A 92 0.53 7.95 2.96
C GLN A 92 0.61 6.43 3.20
N ILE A 93 -0.29 5.66 2.59
CA ILE A 93 -0.28 4.19 2.69
C ILE A 93 0.98 3.63 2.05
N GLN A 94 1.36 4.07 0.85
CA GLN A 94 2.58 3.60 0.19
C GLN A 94 3.84 4.00 0.98
N GLU A 95 3.94 5.24 1.45
CA GLU A 95 5.08 5.70 2.26
C GLU A 95 5.23 4.87 3.55
N THR A 96 4.11 4.60 4.22
CA THR A 96 4.08 3.73 5.40
C THR A 96 4.49 2.30 5.06
N ALA A 97 4.02 1.75 3.94
CA ALA A 97 4.39 0.41 3.49
C ALA A 97 5.89 0.30 3.17
N LEU A 98 6.45 1.32 2.52
CA LEU A 98 7.87 1.43 2.21
C LEU A 98 8.72 1.45 3.49
N SER A 99 8.40 2.34 4.43
CA SER A 99 9.13 2.44 5.70
C SER A 99 9.04 1.15 6.52
N ILE A 100 7.88 0.49 6.55
CA ILE A 100 7.71 -0.82 7.19
C ILE A 100 8.55 -1.89 6.48
N GLY A 101 8.59 -1.89 5.14
CA GLY A 101 9.39 -2.82 4.36
C GLY A 101 10.87 -2.73 4.73
N VAL A 102 11.42 -1.52 4.73
CA VAL A 102 12.80 -1.25 5.16
C VAL A 102 13.03 -1.66 6.61
N TYR A 103 12.15 -1.22 7.51
CA TYR A 103 12.23 -1.55 8.94
C TYR A 103 12.19 -3.06 9.20
N LYS A 104 11.44 -3.82 8.39
CA LYS A 104 11.34 -5.28 8.50
C LYS A 104 12.55 -6.01 7.94
N ALA A 105 13.18 -5.46 6.90
CA ALA A 105 14.29 -6.06 6.18
C ALA A 105 15.67 -5.47 6.52
N LEU A 106 15.84 -4.92 7.74
CA LEU A 106 17.15 -4.45 8.22
C LEU A 106 18.20 -5.56 8.13
N GLU A 107 19.42 -5.18 7.73
CA GLU A 107 20.57 -6.08 7.71
C GLU A 107 20.95 -6.53 9.13
N ASP A 108 21.57 -7.71 9.23
CA ASP A 108 22.04 -8.26 10.52
C ASP A 108 22.99 -7.26 11.21
N GLY A 109 22.60 -6.75 12.38
CA GLY A 109 23.34 -5.68 13.05
C GLY A 109 22.69 -5.18 14.33
N THR A 110 23.22 -4.09 14.89
CA THR A 110 22.70 -3.49 16.12
C THR A 110 21.26 -3.01 15.96
N GLU A 111 20.96 -2.29 14.86
CA GLU A 111 19.63 -1.77 14.58
C GLU A 111 18.59 -2.88 14.44
N GLN A 112 18.94 -3.97 13.76
CA GLN A 112 18.10 -5.15 13.61
C GLN A 112 17.79 -5.82 14.96
N ARG A 113 18.75 -5.90 15.88
CA ARG A 113 18.53 -6.45 17.23
C ARG A 113 17.64 -5.55 18.08
N GLU A 114 17.85 -4.24 18.04
CA GLU A 114 16.99 -3.28 18.75
C GLU A 114 15.56 -3.33 18.24
N ARG A 115 15.39 -3.47 16.92
CA ARG A 115 14.11 -3.69 16.26
C ARG A 115 13.43 -4.95 16.79
N ASP A 116 14.16 -6.08 16.80
CA ASP A 116 13.65 -7.37 17.25
C ASP A 116 13.21 -7.34 18.73
N LEU A 117 13.97 -6.68 19.60
CA LEU A 117 13.61 -6.49 21.01
C LEU A 117 12.29 -5.72 21.15
N LYS A 118 12.13 -4.63 20.40
CA LYS A 118 10.89 -3.84 20.39
C LYS A 118 9.70 -4.66 19.89
N ILE A 119 9.89 -5.51 18.87
CA ILE A 119 8.85 -6.41 18.38
C ILE A 119 8.50 -7.45 19.46
N ALA A 120 9.50 -8.07 20.09
CA ALA A 120 9.28 -9.06 21.14
C ALA A 120 8.51 -8.48 22.35
N GLU A 121 8.87 -7.28 22.80
CA GLU A 121 8.15 -6.56 23.85
C GLU A 121 6.69 -6.31 23.48
N ARG A 122 6.42 -5.95 22.22
CA ARG A 122 5.05 -5.68 21.72
C ARG A 122 4.21 -6.96 21.61
N MET A 123 4.87 -8.09 21.38
CA MET A 123 4.24 -9.42 21.28
C MET A 123 4.06 -10.08 22.65
N ASP A 124 4.62 -9.53 23.73
CA ASP A 124 4.39 -10.03 25.09
C ASP A 124 2.89 -9.88 25.44
N PRO A 125 2.18 -10.97 25.79
CA PRO A 125 0.79 -10.91 26.22
C PRO A 125 0.54 -10.00 27.44
N LYS A 126 1.58 -9.70 28.22
CA LYS A 126 1.52 -8.78 29.36
C LYS A 126 1.62 -7.32 28.95
N ASN A 127 1.96 -7.03 27.69
CA ASN A 127 2.05 -5.65 27.20
C ASN A 127 0.64 -5.02 27.17
N PRO A 128 0.41 -3.85 27.78
CA PRO A 128 -0.90 -3.20 27.79
C PRO A 128 -1.39 -2.78 26.39
N LYS A 129 -0.51 -2.79 25.38
CA LYS A 129 -0.82 -2.54 23.97
C LYS A 129 -0.83 -3.82 23.13
N HIS A 130 -0.79 -5.00 23.75
CA HIS A 130 -0.91 -6.27 23.06
C HIS A 130 -2.29 -6.35 22.40
N ILE A 131 -2.33 -6.64 21.10
CA ILE A 131 -3.57 -6.84 20.36
C ILE A 131 -3.71 -8.36 20.15
N THR A 132 -4.74 -8.94 20.79
CA THR A 132 -5.16 -10.35 20.61
C THR A 132 -5.73 -10.61 19.23
#